data_AF-A0A938GTL6-F1
#
_entry.id   AF-A0A938GTL6-F1
#
_cell.length_a   1.000
_cell.length_b   1.000
_cell.length_c   1.000
_cell.angle_alpha   90.00
_cell.angle_beta   90.00
_cell.angle_gamma   90.00
#
_symmetry.space_group_name_H-M   'P 1'
#
loop_
_entity.id
_entity.type
_entity.pdbx_description
1 polymer ?
#
loop_
_entity_poly.entity_id
_entity_poly.type
_entity_poly.pdbx_seq_one_letter_code
_entity_poly.pdbx_strand_id
1 'polypeptide(L)'
;MNTDRMYTGNPDDIDGRQINHRQLMRFMGAYKLGLISKEPNSALADSMMPGLLFRDAEQDLIYDLATEDLYVAAVAAYDFAAATRKEKVLLWTTKISCPSRGLAMPETLPVMLALAGPNIGRETPRPVAVRATDKFKPEVKIGDPTLVEYLQNTKVMVAEVDASAASQKSAKKAPAAKGKKR
;
A
#
# COMPACT_ATOMS: atom_id res chain seq x y z
N MET A 1 14.87 -12.69 -25.74
CA MET A 1 14.23 -12.76 -24.40
C MET A 1 14.46 -11.39 -23.75
N ASN A 2 13.40 -10.61 -23.49
CA ASN A 2 13.53 -9.33 -22.78
C ASN A 2 13.60 -9.63 -21.28
N THR A 3 14.81 -9.61 -20.72
CA THR A 3 15.07 -9.91 -19.31
C THR A 3 15.73 -8.69 -18.67
N ASP A 4 14.93 -7.70 -18.32
CA ASP A 4 15.41 -6.64 -17.45
C ASP A 4 15.61 -7.26 -16.06
N ARG A 5 16.86 -7.29 -15.59
CA ARG A 5 17.22 -7.80 -14.27
C ARG A 5 17.32 -6.62 -13.32
N MET A 6 16.46 -6.60 -12.30
CA MET A 6 16.59 -5.65 -11.19
C MET A 6 17.43 -6.32 -10.10
N TYR A 7 18.57 -5.71 -9.79
CA TYR A 7 19.42 -6.11 -8.67
C TYR A 7 19.01 -5.29 -7.45
N THR A 8 18.74 -5.95 -6.32
CA THR A 8 18.65 -5.25 -5.04
C THR A 8 20.05 -4.96 -4.50
N GLY A 9 20.20 -3.97 -3.61
CA GLY A 9 21.47 -3.68 -2.92
C GLY A 9 21.92 -4.76 -1.93
N ASN A 10 21.31 -5.94 -1.98
CA ASN A 10 21.63 -7.08 -1.14
C ASN A 10 22.75 -7.92 -1.80
N PRO A 11 23.89 -8.16 -1.15
CA PRO A 11 25.01 -8.91 -1.74
C PRO A 11 24.69 -10.37 -2.10
N ASP A 12 23.60 -10.94 -1.57
CA ASP A 12 23.13 -12.29 -1.90
C ASP A 12 22.24 -12.34 -3.16
N ASP A 13 21.85 -11.19 -3.73
CA ASP A 13 20.98 -11.09 -4.91
C ASP A 13 21.80 -11.08 -6.21
N ILE A 14 22.57 -12.16 -6.42
CA ILE A 14 23.51 -12.34 -7.56
C ILE A 14 22.82 -12.56 -8.90
N ASP A 15 21.60 -13.09 -8.91
CA ASP A 15 20.87 -13.40 -10.15
C ASP A 15 20.01 -12.23 -10.64
N GLY A 16 19.68 -11.27 -9.76
CA GLY A 16 18.71 -10.21 -10.01
C GLY A 16 17.31 -10.76 -10.23
N ARG A 17 16.28 -10.08 -9.71
CA ARG A 17 14.90 -10.48 -10.02
C ARG A 17 14.67 -10.22 -11.51
N GLN A 18 14.45 -11.27 -12.29
CA GLN A 18 14.06 -11.14 -13.69
C GLN A 18 12.66 -10.53 -13.74
N ILE A 19 12.57 -9.22 -13.98
CA ILE A 19 11.30 -8.53 -14.11
C ILE A 19 10.96 -8.51 -15.60
N ASN A 20 9.91 -9.23 -15.97
CA ASN A 20 9.34 -9.14 -17.31
C ASN A 20 8.51 -7.85 -17.44
N HIS A 21 9.08 -6.68 -17.12
CA HIS A 21 8.40 -5.39 -17.00
C HIS A 21 7.65 -5.02 -18.30
N ARG A 22 8.33 -5.18 -19.45
CA ARG A 22 7.70 -5.02 -20.77
C ARG A 22 6.53 -5.98 -21.00
N GLN A 23 6.57 -7.22 -20.48
CA GLN A 23 5.45 -8.16 -20.61
C GLN A 23 4.27 -7.78 -19.71
N LEU A 24 4.54 -7.29 -18.49
CA LEU A 24 3.50 -6.77 -17.59
C LEU A 24 2.82 -5.54 -18.20
N MET A 25 3.58 -4.61 -18.76
CA MET A 25 3.03 -3.48 -19.51
C MET A 25 2.18 -3.95 -20.71
N ARG A 26 2.61 -4.98 -21.46
CA ARG A 26 1.78 -5.58 -22.53
C ARG A 26 0.50 -6.20 -21.99
N PHE A 27 0.57 -6.84 -20.84
CA PHE A 27 -0.59 -7.44 -20.21
C PHE A 27 -1.62 -6.38 -19.82
N MET A 28 -1.18 -5.28 -19.19
CA MET A 28 -2.03 -4.16 -18.74
C MET A 28 -2.54 -3.28 -19.89
N GLY A 29 -2.14 -3.54 -21.13
CA GLY A 29 -2.63 -2.79 -22.28
C GLY A 29 -1.90 -1.48 -22.54
N ALA A 30 -0.67 -1.33 -22.03
CA ALA A 30 0.18 -0.15 -22.26
C ALA A 30 0.39 0.15 -23.76
N TYR A 31 0.26 -0.86 -24.62
CA TYR A 31 0.29 -0.69 -26.08
C TYR A 31 -0.86 0.17 -26.62
N LYS A 32 -2.01 0.20 -25.94
CA LYS A 32 -3.13 1.08 -26.30
C LYS A 32 -2.87 2.53 -25.92
N LEU A 33 -1.94 2.76 -25.00
CA LEU A 33 -1.48 4.09 -24.60
C LEU A 33 -0.22 4.52 -25.34
N GLY A 34 0.31 3.72 -26.27
CA GLY A 34 1.54 4.04 -27.00
C GLY A 34 2.82 3.93 -26.17
N LEU A 35 2.78 3.33 -24.97
CA LEU A 35 3.97 3.15 -24.12
C LEU A 35 4.92 2.07 -24.64
N ILE A 36 4.38 1.08 -25.36
CA ILE A 36 5.12 -0.06 -25.91
C ILE A 36 4.45 -0.52 -27.20
N SER A 37 5.17 -1.27 -28.02
CA SER A 37 4.56 -1.94 -29.17
C SER A 37 3.78 -3.19 -28.75
N LYS A 38 2.75 -3.51 -29.54
CA LYS A 38 1.95 -4.73 -29.38
C LYS A 38 2.80 -5.99 -29.61
N GLU A 39 3.78 -5.91 -30.49
CA GLU A 39 4.59 -7.06 -30.89
C GLU A 39 5.83 -7.26 -30.01
N PRO A 40 6.23 -8.52 -29.74
CA PRO A 40 7.31 -8.83 -28.81
C PRO A 40 8.67 -8.23 -29.18
N ASN A 41 8.95 -8.04 -30.48
CA ASN A 41 10.28 -7.72 -31.02
C ASN A 41 10.28 -6.57 -32.05
N SER A 42 9.38 -5.59 -31.96
CA SER A 42 9.48 -4.48 -32.92
C SER A 42 10.77 -3.70 -32.65
N ALA A 43 11.72 -3.67 -33.58
CA ALA A 43 12.95 -2.88 -33.46
C ALA A 43 12.67 -1.40 -33.16
N LEU A 44 11.50 -0.89 -33.55
CA LEU A 44 10.98 0.44 -33.24
C LEU A 44 10.64 0.67 -31.76
N ALA A 45 10.44 -0.39 -30.96
CA ALA A 45 10.13 -0.26 -29.53
C ALA A 45 11.36 0.13 -28.70
N ASP A 46 12.57 -0.12 -29.23
CA ASP A 46 13.82 0.35 -28.62
C ASP A 46 14.12 1.81 -28.98
N SER A 47 13.61 2.31 -30.12
CA SER A 47 13.79 3.71 -30.53
C SER A 47 12.74 4.66 -29.95
N MET A 48 11.58 4.17 -29.50
CA MET A 48 10.59 4.98 -28.80
C MET A 48 10.97 5.11 -27.32
N MET A 49 11.89 6.02 -27.05
CA MET A 49 12.32 6.37 -25.69
C MET A 49 11.11 6.81 -24.85
N PRO A 50 10.79 6.09 -23.76
CA PRO A 50 9.79 6.54 -22.79
C PRO A 50 10.37 7.76 -22.07
N GLY A 51 9.99 8.97 -22.51
CA GLY A 51 10.47 10.23 -21.93
C GLY A 51 10.40 11.45 -22.86
N LEU A 52 10.28 11.25 -24.18
CA LEU A 52 10.10 12.34 -25.16
C LEU A 52 8.62 12.68 -25.45
N LEU A 53 7.70 11.79 -25.06
CA LEU A 53 6.26 12.00 -25.19
C LEU A 53 5.71 12.42 -23.82
N PHE A 54 4.88 13.46 -23.80
CA PHE A 54 4.14 13.85 -22.59
C PHE A 54 3.41 12.64 -22.02
N ARG A 55 3.69 12.32 -20.76
CA ARG A 55 3.03 11.22 -20.07
C ARG A 55 1.68 11.67 -19.51
N ASP A 56 0.67 10.87 -19.80
CA ASP A 56 -0.66 11.02 -19.21
C ASP A 56 -0.71 10.28 -17.85
N ALA A 57 -1.62 10.68 -16.96
CA ALA A 57 -1.73 10.09 -15.62
C ALA A 57 -1.99 8.56 -15.66
N GLU A 58 -2.71 8.08 -16.69
CA GLU A 58 -2.92 6.65 -16.92
C GLU A 58 -1.64 5.92 -17.35
N GLN A 59 -0.75 6.59 -18.08
CA GLN A 59 0.50 6.02 -18.53
C GLN A 59 1.48 5.84 -17.37
N ASP A 60 1.58 6.85 -16.50
CA ASP A 60 2.42 6.77 -15.29
C ASP A 60 1.90 5.70 -14.33
N LEU A 61 0.58 5.61 -14.13
CA LEU A 61 -0.02 4.57 -13.30
C LEU A 61 0.34 3.16 -13.79
N ILE A 62 0.23 2.91 -15.10
CA ILE A 62 0.57 1.59 -15.68
C ILE A 62 2.07 1.32 -15.59
N TYR A 63 2.91 2.34 -15.75
CA TYR A 63 4.34 2.20 -15.61
C TYR A 63 4.73 1.82 -14.19
N ASP A 64 4.17 2.51 -13.19
CA ASP A 64 4.40 2.24 -11.78
C ASP A 64 3.91 0.85 -11.38
N LEU A 65 2.67 0.48 -11.77
CA LEU A 65 2.12 -0.86 -11.50
C LEU A 65 2.92 -1.98 -12.16
N ALA A 66 3.60 -1.72 -13.29
CA ALA A 66 4.43 -2.73 -13.95
C ALA A 66 5.75 -3.00 -13.22
N THR A 67 6.09 -2.20 -12.19
CA THR A 67 7.22 -2.47 -11.30
C THR A 67 6.83 -3.27 -10.06
N GLU A 68 5.52 -3.35 -9.76
CA GLU A 68 4.99 -4.05 -8.60
C GLU A 68 4.64 -5.51 -8.92
N ASP A 69 4.46 -6.31 -7.85
CA ASP A 69 3.93 -7.67 -7.95
C ASP A 69 2.41 -7.61 -8.15
N LEU A 70 1.91 -8.25 -9.22
CA LEU A 70 0.51 -8.19 -9.64
C LEU A 70 -0.18 -9.56 -9.53
N TYR A 71 -1.44 -9.57 -9.09
CA TYR A 71 -2.38 -10.63 -9.41
C TYR A 71 -2.96 -10.41 -10.80
N VAL A 72 -3.05 -11.50 -11.57
CA VAL A 72 -3.33 -11.46 -13.00
C VAL A 72 -4.40 -12.50 -13.32
N ALA A 73 -5.44 -12.10 -14.05
CA ALA A 73 -6.43 -13.01 -14.61
C ALA A 73 -6.66 -12.71 -16.10
N ALA A 74 -6.68 -13.75 -16.92
CA ALA A 74 -7.02 -13.68 -18.33
C ALA A 74 -8.23 -14.58 -18.60
N VAL A 75 -9.33 -13.97 -19.05
CA VAL A 75 -10.56 -14.67 -19.43
C VAL A 75 -10.62 -14.68 -20.95
N ALA A 76 -10.65 -15.87 -21.55
CA ALA A 76 -10.74 -16.04 -22.99
C ALA A 76 -12.01 -16.80 -23.34
N ALA A 77 -12.72 -16.36 -24.38
CA ALA A 77 -13.82 -17.11 -24.95
C ALA A 77 -13.40 -17.71 -26.29
N TYR A 78 -13.76 -18.97 -26.48
CA TYR A 78 -13.51 -19.72 -27.71
C TYR A 78 -14.83 -20.08 -28.38
N ASP A 79 -14.80 -20.23 -29.70
CA ASP A 79 -15.95 -20.74 -30.45
C ASP A 79 -16.16 -22.23 -30.14
N PHE A 80 -17.35 -22.55 -29.64
CA PHE A 80 -17.76 -23.93 -29.33
C PHE A 80 -17.86 -24.80 -30.58
N ALA A 81 -18.35 -24.25 -31.71
CA ALA A 81 -18.51 -25.02 -32.94
C ALA A 81 -17.17 -25.40 -33.58
N ALA A 82 -16.17 -24.51 -33.47
CA ALA A 82 -14.79 -24.83 -33.84
C ALA A 82 -14.15 -25.83 -32.86
N ALA A 83 -14.42 -25.70 -31.56
CA ALA A 83 -13.87 -26.60 -30.55
C ALA A 83 -14.28 -28.07 -30.75
N THR A 84 -15.52 -28.34 -31.21
CA THR A 84 -15.96 -29.71 -31.53
C THR A 84 -15.19 -30.32 -32.71
N ARG A 85 -14.66 -29.49 -33.61
CA ARG A 85 -13.76 -29.88 -34.71
C ARG A 85 -12.29 -29.93 -34.29
N LYS A 86 -11.97 -29.76 -32.99
CA LYS A 86 -10.61 -29.64 -32.43
C LYS A 86 -9.85 -28.40 -32.93
N GLU A 87 -10.56 -27.38 -33.41
CA GLU A 87 -9.99 -26.11 -33.81
C GLU A 87 -10.10 -25.11 -32.65
N LYS A 88 -9.03 -24.36 -32.38
CA LYS A 88 -9.00 -23.32 -31.34
C LYS A 88 -9.20 -21.95 -31.98
N VAL A 89 -10.45 -21.49 -32.03
CA VAL A 89 -10.79 -20.15 -32.52
C VAL A 89 -11.10 -19.25 -31.33
N LEU A 90 -10.24 -18.26 -31.09
CA LEU A 90 -10.42 -17.27 -30.03
C LEU A 90 -11.38 -16.16 -30.48
N LEU A 91 -12.45 -15.95 -29.73
CA LEU A 91 -13.41 -14.87 -29.99
C LEU A 91 -12.95 -13.56 -29.34
N TRP A 92 -12.62 -13.62 -28.05
CA TRP A 92 -12.15 -12.46 -27.30
C TRP A 92 -11.31 -12.88 -26.10
N THR A 93 -10.55 -11.92 -25.57
CA THR A 93 -9.81 -12.09 -24.31
C THR A 93 -9.89 -10.82 -23.51
N THR A 94 -10.26 -10.93 -22.24
CA THR A 94 -10.22 -9.86 -21.25
C THR A 94 -9.06 -10.13 -20.30
N LYS A 95 -8.20 -9.13 -20.12
CA LYS A 95 -7.04 -9.17 -19.23
C LYS A 95 -7.33 -8.26 -18.04
N ILE A 96 -7.11 -8.76 -16.84
CA ILE A 96 -7.40 -8.07 -15.59
C ILE A 96 -6.17 -8.20 -14.70
N SER A 97 -5.72 -7.08 -14.16
CA SER A 97 -4.58 -7.03 -13.23
C SER A 97 -4.95 -6.24 -11.98
N CYS A 98 -4.38 -6.64 -10.86
CA CYS A 98 -4.56 -6.00 -9.56
C CYS A 98 -3.23 -6.02 -8.79
N PRO A 99 -2.81 -4.94 -8.12
CA PRO A 99 -1.63 -4.98 -7.25
C PRO A 99 -1.82 -6.00 -6.13
N SER A 100 -0.79 -6.80 -5.86
CA SER A 100 -0.83 -7.84 -4.83
C SER A 100 -0.47 -7.33 -3.42
N ARG A 101 0.16 -6.15 -3.33
CA ARG A 101 0.72 -5.65 -2.08
C ARG A 101 -0.38 -5.34 -1.07
N GLY A 102 -0.33 -6.02 0.09
CA GLY A 102 -1.28 -5.82 1.18
C GLY A 102 -2.66 -6.45 0.97
N LEU A 103 -2.83 -7.31 -0.05
CA LEU A 103 -4.09 -7.99 -0.32
C LEU A 103 -3.89 -9.50 -0.47
N ALA A 104 -4.80 -10.29 0.13
CA ALA A 104 -4.76 -11.75 0.02
C ALA A 104 -5.49 -12.24 -1.24
N MET A 105 -4.87 -13.15 -2.01
CA MET A 105 -5.44 -13.69 -3.25
C MET A 105 -6.88 -14.25 -3.13
N PRO A 106 -7.24 -15.00 -2.08
CA PRO A 106 -8.61 -15.55 -1.95
C PRO A 106 -9.68 -14.46 -1.85
N GLU A 107 -9.33 -13.30 -1.29
CA GLU A 107 -10.24 -12.16 -1.12
C GLU A 107 -10.25 -11.27 -2.37
N THR A 108 -9.10 -11.08 -3.03
CA THR A 108 -8.99 -10.19 -4.18
C THR A 108 -9.57 -10.75 -5.46
N LEU A 109 -9.41 -12.05 -5.72
CA LEU A 109 -9.79 -12.64 -7.00
C LEU A 109 -11.31 -12.52 -7.30
N PRO A 110 -12.22 -12.81 -6.36
CA PRO A 110 -13.66 -12.59 -6.56
C PRO A 110 -14.00 -11.12 -6.81
N VAL A 111 -13.37 -10.21 -6.05
CA VAL A 111 -13.58 -8.76 -6.19
C VAL A 111 -13.09 -8.27 -7.56
N MET A 112 -11.92 -8.72 -7.99
CA MET A 112 -11.32 -8.39 -9.28
C MET A 112 -12.25 -8.81 -10.44
N LEU A 113 -12.80 -10.02 -10.39
CA LEU A 113 -13.75 -10.51 -11.39
C LEU A 113 -15.08 -9.74 -11.36
N ALA A 114 -15.60 -9.43 -10.18
CA ALA A 114 -16.83 -8.65 -10.03
C ALA A 114 -16.68 -7.22 -10.56
N LEU A 115 -15.53 -6.57 -10.31
CA LEU A 115 -15.22 -5.24 -10.84
C LEU A 115 -15.01 -5.25 -12.35
N ALA A 116 -14.43 -6.32 -12.90
CA ALA A 116 -14.21 -6.45 -14.33
C ALA A 116 -15.48 -6.77 -15.12
N GLY A 117 -16.51 -7.34 -14.48
CA GLY A 117 -17.77 -7.80 -15.09
C GLY A 117 -18.32 -6.92 -16.22
N PRO A 118 -18.48 -5.59 -16.02
CA PRO A 118 -19.01 -4.69 -17.05
C PRO A 118 -18.19 -4.61 -18.35
N ASN A 119 -16.90 -4.96 -18.28
CA ASN A 119 -15.92 -4.87 -19.37
C ASN A 119 -15.54 -6.24 -19.95
N ILE A 120 -16.00 -7.36 -19.36
CA ILE A 120 -15.68 -8.70 -19.86
C ILE A 120 -16.34 -8.90 -21.24
N GLY A 121 -15.56 -9.38 -22.21
CA GLY A 121 -16.02 -9.61 -23.58
C GLY A 121 -16.34 -8.34 -24.38
N ARG A 122 -16.05 -7.15 -23.84
CA ARG A 122 -16.22 -5.87 -24.54
C ARG A 122 -14.87 -5.27 -24.92
N GLU A 123 -14.83 -4.65 -26.09
CA GLU A 123 -13.65 -3.91 -26.51
C GLU A 123 -13.54 -2.61 -25.72
N THR A 124 -12.41 -2.42 -25.03
CA THR A 124 -12.07 -1.16 -24.38
C THR A 124 -11.05 -0.40 -25.24
N PRO A 125 -11.27 0.87 -25.60
CA PRO A 125 -10.30 1.62 -26.42
C PRO A 125 -9.01 1.92 -25.65
N ARG A 126 -9.10 2.05 -24.32
CA ARG A 126 -7.98 2.26 -23.39
C ARG A 126 -8.08 1.32 -22.18
N PRO A 127 -6.99 1.07 -21.45
CA PRO A 127 -7.05 0.39 -20.16
C PRO A 127 -7.99 1.14 -19.22
N VAL A 128 -8.85 0.41 -18.49
CA VAL A 128 -9.80 1.02 -17.56
C VAL A 128 -9.29 0.78 -16.15
N ALA A 129 -8.88 1.85 -15.47
CA ALA A 129 -8.51 1.79 -14.06
C ALA A 129 -9.77 1.88 -13.19
N VAL A 130 -9.97 0.90 -12.31
CA VAL A 130 -11.09 0.89 -11.34
C VAL A 130 -10.50 0.88 -9.94
N ARG A 131 -10.87 1.87 -9.13
CA ARG A 131 -10.47 1.91 -7.72
C ARG A 131 -11.42 1.06 -6.89
N ALA A 132 -10.88 0.04 -6.22
CA ALA A 132 -11.68 -0.82 -5.34
C ALA A 132 -12.21 -0.05 -4.11
N THR A 133 -11.44 0.93 -3.61
CA THR A 133 -11.79 1.76 -2.44
C THR A 133 -13.09 2.55 -2.61
N ASP A 134 -13.50 2.88 -3.84
CA ASP A 134 -14.76 3.59 -4.06
C ASP A 134 -15.98 2.72 -3.72
N LYS A 135 -15.83 1.39 -3.80
CA LYS A 135 -16.87 0.41 -3.44
C LYS A 135 -16.69 -0.17 -2.04
N PHE A 136 -15.45 -0.23 -1.53
CA PHE A 136 -15.12 -0.74 -0.20
C PHE A 136 -14.77 0.41 0.73
N LYS A 137 -15.78 0.97 1.43
CA LYS A 137 -15.59 1.90 2.53
C LYS A 137 -15.58 1.12 3.86
N PRO A 138 -14.41 0.79 4.43
CA PRO A 138 -14.38 0.13 5.74
C PRO A 138 -14.84 1.11 6.82
N GLU A 139 -15.89 0.76 7.55
CA GLU A 139 -16.31 1.47 8.75
C GLU A 139 -15.46 0.97 9.94
N VAL A 140 -14.45 1.74 10.35
CA VAL A 140 -13.64 1.42 11.52
C VAL A 140 -14.24 2.12 12.74
N LYS A 141 -14.86 1.34 13.62
CA LYS A 141 -15.30 1.82 14.94
C LYS A 141 -14.14 1.72 15.91
N ILE A 142 -13.49 2.85 16.18
CA ILE A 142 -12.48 2.96 17.23
C ILE A 142 -13.22 2.97 18.57
N GLY A 143 -12.91 2.00 19.44
CA GLY A 143 -13.49 1.94 20.79
C GLY A 143 -12.91 3.00 21.73
N ASP A 144 -13.54 3.17 22.90
CA ASP A 144 -13.10 4.16 23.89
C ASP A 144 -11.69 3.87 24.41
N PRO A 145 -10.80 4.86 24.50
CA PRO A 145 -9.43 4.66 24.97
C PRO A 145 -9.43 4.29 26.46
N THR A 146 -8.79 3.17 26.82
CA THR A 146 -8.59 2.77 28.21
C THR A 146 -7.23 3.25 28.71
N LEU A 147 -7.23 4.10 29.75
CA LEU A 147 -6.03 4.50 30.46
C LEU A 147 -5.55 3.35 31.36
N VAL A 148 -4.37 2.80 31.08
CA VAL A 148 -3.72 1.81 31.96
C VAL A 148 -2.61 2.52 32.73
N GLU A 149 -2.88 2.89 33.99
CA GLU A 149 -1.87 3.45 34.89
C GLU A 149 -1.11 2.32 35.60
N TYR A 150 0.20 2.26 35.40
CA TYR A 150 1.07 1.33 36.14
C TYR A 150 1.60 2.04 37.39
N LEU A 151 1.02 1.76 38.56
CA LEU A 151 1.62 2.12 39.84
C LEU A 151 2.86 1.24 40.06
N GLN A 152 4.05 1.83 39.98
CA GLN A 152 5.25 1.20 40.52
C GLN A 152 5.07 1.09 42.04
N ASN A 153 4.94 -0.14 42.54
CA ASN A 153 4.85 -0.46 43.96
C ASN A 153 6.21 -0.24 44.65
N THR A 154 6.68 1.01 44.67
CA THR A 154 7.80 1.42 45.51
C THR A 154 7.20 1.85 46.83
N LYS A 155 7.29 0.96 47.82
CA LYS A 155 6.86 1.17 49.21
C LYS A 155 7.50 2.45 49.76
N VAL A 156 6.81 3.58 49.66
CA VAL A 156 7.23 4.83 50.30
C VAL A 156 7.04 4.63 51.80
N MET A 157 8.13 4.68 52.57
CA MET A 157 8.06 4.68 54.03
C MET A 157 7.52 6.03 54.48
N VAL A 158 6.29 6.06 54.97
CA VAL A 158 5.75 7.22 55.66
C VAL A 158 6.35 7.22 57.06
N ALA A 159 7.24 8.18 57.33
CA ALA A 159 7.65 8.50 58.69
C ALA A 159 6.56 9.39 59.30
N GLU A 160 5.82 8.87 60.27
CA GLU A 160 4.95 9.68 61.11
C GLU A 160 5.82 10.65 61.92
N VAL A 161 5.64 11.94 61.71
CA VAL A 161 6.28 12.98 62.52
C VAL A 161 5.41 13.18 63.76
N ASP A 162 5.89 12.70 64.91
CA ASP A 162 5.33 12.99 66.22
C ASP A 162 5.30 14.51 66.48
N ALA A 163 4.10 15.05 66.68
CA ALA A 163 3.84 16.48 66.88
C ALA A 163 4.26 17.02 68.27
N SER A 164 5.07 16.29 69.04
CA SER A 164 5.46 16.65 70.41
C SER A 164 6.82 17.38 70.51
N ALA A 165 7.61 17.45 69.43
CA ALA A 165 8.92 18.11 69.43
C ALA A 165 8.89 19.61 69.03
N ALA A 166 7.74 20.14 68.63
CA ALA A 166 7.62 21.52 68.11
C ALA A 166 7.40 22.61 69.19
N SER A 167 7.21 22.26 70.47
CA SER A 167 6.77 23.23 71.50
C SER A 167 7.87 23.83 72.40
N GLN A 168 9.16 23.51 72.22
CA GLN A 168 10.22 23.97 73.14
C GLN A 168 11.20 25.02 72.59
N LYS A 169 11.04 25.52 71.35
CA LYS A 169 12.02 26.46 70.74
C LYS A 169 11.57 27.91 70.53
N SER A 170 10.38 28.33 70.98
CA SER A 170 9.86 29.69 70.69
C SER A 170 9.80 30.67 71.87
N ALA A 171 10.35 30.36 73.03
CA ALA A 171 10.28 31.25 74.20
C ALA A 171 11.66 31.68 74.74
N LYS A 172 12.40 32.52 73.99
CA LYS A 172 13.39 33.46 74.55
C LYS A 172 13.99 34.41 73.49
N LYS A 173 13.38 35.59 73.33
CA LYS A 173 14.03 36.93 73.24
C LYS A 173 13.15 37.93 72.47
N ALA A 174 12.61 38.92 73.19
CA ALA A 174 12.46 40.28 72.67
C ALA A 174 12.57 41.28 73.84
N PRO A 175 13.39 42.34 73.75
CA PRO A 175 13.69 43.26 74.85
C PRO A 175 12.63 44.36 75.00
N ALA A 176 12.32 44.73 76.25
CA ALA A 176 11.37 45.79 76.60
C ALA A 176 11.96 47.19 76.41
N ALA A 177 11.22 48.05 75.72
CA ALA A 177 11.52 49.47 75.51
C ALA A 177 11.36 50.28 76.80
N LYS A 178 12.38 51.10 77.13
CA LYS A 178 12.35 52.08 78.23
C LYS A 178 11.82 53.43 77.71
N GLY A 179 10.75 53.93 78.32
CA GLY A 179 10.17 55.27 78.08
C GLY A 179 9.76 55.99 79.36
N LYS A 180 10.73 56.71 79.94
CA LYS A 180 10.74 57.90 80.84
C LYS A 180 9.40 58.56 81.26
N LYS A 181 9.22 58.80 82.57
CA LYS A 181 9.06 60.11 83.28
C LYS A 181 8.09 60.04 84.49
N ARG A 182 8.58 60.35 85.69
CA ARG A 182 8.28 61.59 86.44
C ARG A 182 9.16 61.69 87.67
#